data_AF-A0A8B8D8U4-F1
#
_entry.id   AF-A0A8B8D8U4-F1
#
_cell.length_a   1.000
_cell.length_b   1.000
_cell.length_c   1.000
_cell.angle_alpha   90.00
_cell.angle_beta   90.00
_cell.angle_gamma   90.00
#
_symmetry.space_group_name_H-M   'P 1'
#
loop_
_entity.id
_entity.type
_entity.pdbx_description
1 polymer ?
#
loop_
_entity_poly.entity_id
_entity_poly.type
_entity_poly.pdbx_seq_one_letter_code
_entity_poly.pdbx_strand_id
1 'polypeptide(L)'
;MKKLEDKRTWQEKKAGIQGDVAISVVISVLVFISSYLFLPIDTSHLKELPDRLALTISCLFVSSFSVLMGIYLVGQIRGNSNAIDPVNGGAENLVDVRNRILRNTTEQFILHVMAMLTLTLFLEGTSMKVIPILSGIFLIARGIYQFGYMSSPMKRGYGFGSTFFPTIFVYAYCTFCIVTKLMKIYFV
;
A
#
# COMPACT_ATOMS: atom_id res chain seq x y z
N MET A 1 -1.20 -23.25 -19.17
CA MET A 1 -2.62 -22.99 -18.84
C MET A 1 -3.14 -21.94 -19.81
N LYS A 2 -4.03 -22.31 -20.76
CA LYS A 2 -4.71 -21.34 -21.63
C LYS A 2 -5.54 -20.44 -20.71
N LYS A 3 -5.22 -19.14 -20.62
CA LYS A 3 -6.09 -18.18 -19.93
C LYS A 3 -7.42 -18.22 -20.66
N LEU A 4 -8.47 -18.71 -19.99
CA LEU A 4 -9.82 -18.65 -20.53
C LEU A 4 -10.10 -17.21 -20.92
N GLU A 5 -10.46 -16.99 -22.18
CA GLU A 5 -10.74 -15.67 -22.71
C GLU A 5 -11.93 -15.09 -21.92
N ASP A 6 -11.69 -13.97 -21.24
CA ASP A 6 -12.70 -13.34 -20.40
C ASP A 6 -13.75 -12.67 -21.30
N LYS A 7 -14.85 -13.41 -21.53
CA LYS A 7 -15.97 -13.02 -22.40
C LYS A 7 -16.80 -11.84 -21.88
N ARG A 8 -16.53 -11.33 -20.68
CA ARG A 8 -17.22 -10.16 -20.14
C ARG A 8 -16.94 -8.92 -20.97
N THR A 9 -17.97 -8.12 -21.17
CA THR A 9 -17.91 -6.80 -21.78
C THR A 9 -17.04 -5.85 -20.95
N TRP A 10 -16.59 -4.75 -21.56
CA TRP A 10 -15.83 -3.73 -20.85
C TRP A 10 -16.59 -3.15 -19.64
N GLN A 11 -17.90 -2.97 -19.77
CA GLN A 11 -18.75 -2.45 -18.70
C GLN A 11 -18.79 -3.41 -17.50
N GLU A 12 -18.97 -4.71 -17.75
CA GLU A 12 -18.97 -5.73 -16.70
C GLU A 12 -17.61 -5.85 -16.01
N LYS A 13 -16.51 -5.75 -16.77
CA LYS A 13 -15.14 -5.74 -16.21
C LYS A 13 -14.93 -4.51 -15.32
N LYS A 14 -15.34 -3.33 -15.78
CA LYS A 14 -15.27 -2.09 -15.01
C LYS A 14 -16.10 -2.17 -13.73
N ALA A 15 -17.36 -2.62 -13.83
CA ALA A 15 -18.25 -2.77 -12.69
C ALA A 15 -17.68 -3.73 -11.64
N GLY A 16 -17.09 -4.86 -12.07
CA GLY A 16 -16.42 -5.80 -11.18
C GLY A 16 -15.24 -5.16 -10.43
N ILE A 17 -14.38 -4.41 -11.13
CA ILE A 17 -13.25 -3.69 -10.50
C ILE A 17 -13.76 -2.64 -9.51
N GLN A 18 -14.80 -1.88 -9.87
CA GLN A 18 -15.40 -0.89 -8.98
C GLN A 18 -16.00 -1.54 -7.73
N GLY A 19 -16.64 -2.70 -7.88
CA GLY A 19 -17.12 -3.51 -6.76
C GLY A 19 -15.99 -3.95 -5.83
N ASP A 20 -14.93 -4.54 -6.37
CA ASP A 20 -13.75 -4.95 -5.60
C ASP A 20 -13.12 -3.77 -4.83
N VAL A 21 -13.04 -2.60 -5.47
CA VAL A 21 -12.53 -1.38 -4.86
C VAL A 21 -13.46 -0.91 -3.74
N ALA A 22 -14.77 -0.85 -3.94
CA ALA A 22 -15.72 -0.45 -2.91
C ALA A 22 -15.65 -1.38 -1.69
N ILE A 23 -15.62 -2.69 -1.92
CA ILE A 23 -15.46 -3.71 -0.87
C ILE A 23 -14.15 -3.50 -0.12
N SER A 24 -13.05 -3.22 -0.84
CA SER A 24 -11.74 -2.99 -0.21
C SER A 24 -11.73 -1.81 0.76
N VAL A 25 -12.46 -0.72 0.43
CA VAL A 25 -12.57 0.45 1.31
C VAL A 25 -13.31 0.06 2.58
N VAL A 26 -14.46 -0.61 2.45
CA VAL A 26 -15.26 -1.05 3.60
C VAL A 26 -14.45 -1.97 4.50
N ILE A 27 -13.81 -3.01 3.93
CA ILE A 27 -13.02 -3.95 4.71
C ILE A 27 -11.80 -3.27 5.34
N SER A 28 -11.10 -2.40 4.62
CA SER A 28 -9.97 -1.65 5.19
C SER A 28 -10.39 -0.77 6.36
N VAL A 29 -11.55 -0.11 6.29
CA VAL A 29 -12.11 0.66 7.42
C VAL A 29 -12.44 -0.25 8.60
N LEU A 30 -13.12 -1.38 8.36
CA LEU A 30 -13.47 -2.33 9.41
C LEU A 30 -12.23 -2.93 10.08
N VAL A 31 -11.23 -3.33 9.29
CA VAL A 31 -9.95 -3.86 9.79
C VAL A 31 -9.21 -2.79 10.58
N PHE A 32 -9.18 -1.54 10.09
CA PHE A 32 -8.56 -0.43 10.81
C PHE A 32 -9.23 -0.17 12.16
N ILE A 33 -10.56 -0.03 12.17
CA ILE A 33 -11.34 0.21 13.40
C ILE A 33 -11.14 -0.95 14.38
N SER A 34 -11.30 -2.19 13.91
CA SER A 34 -11.11 -3.38 14.75
C SER A 34 -9.69 -3.44 15.32
N SER A 35 -8.68 -3.18 14.49
CA SER A 35 -7.28 -3.14 14.93
C SER A 35 -7.04 -2.05 15.96
N TYR A 36 -7.62 -0.86 15.76
CA TYR A 36 -7.45 0.27 16.66
C TYR A 36 -8.10 0.06 18.03
N LEU A 37 -9.22 -0.67 18.06
CA LEU A 37 -9.98 -0.94 19.28
C LEU A 37 -9.47 -2.16 20.05
N PHE A 38 -9.04 -3.22 19.34
CA PHE A 38 -8.78 -4.52 19.95
C PHE A 38 -7.30 -4.92 20.00
N LEU A 39 -6.42 -4.36 19.15
CA LEU A 39 -5.00 -4.71 19.25
C LEU A 39 -4.36 -3.99 20.45
N PRO A 40 -3.67 -4.71 21.35
CA PRO A 40 -3.03 -4.14 22.52
C PRO A 40 -1.69 -3.48 22.15
N ILE A 41 -1.73 -2.47 21.27
CA ILE A 41 -0.55 -1.70 20.85
C ILE A 41 -0.41 -0.52 21.81
N ASP A 42 0.48 -0.64 22.80
CA ASP A 42 0.79 0.46 23.72
C ASP A 42 1.80 1.44 23.09
N THR A 43 1.30 2.62 22.76
CA THR A 43 2.12 3.76 22.31
C THR A 43 1.99 4.96 23.24
N SER A 44 1.40 4.80 24.42
CA SER A 44 1.10 5.91 25.34
C SER A 44 2.36 6.69 25.78
N HIS A 45 3.51 6.02 25.82
CA HIS A 45 4.81 6.58 26.17
C HIS A 45 5.43 7.44 25.05
N LEU A 46 4.96 7.35 23.80
CA LEU A 46 5.57 8.02 22.64
C LEU A 46 5.14 9.50 22.53
N LYS A 47 5.75 10.36 23.33
CA LYS A 47 5.51 11.82 23.32
C LYS A 47 6.55 12.58 22.50
N GLU A 48 7.81 12.22 22.68
CA GLU A 48 8.91 12.91 22.01
C GLU A 48 8.95 12.57 20.52
N LEU A 49 9.31 13.56 19.70
CA LEU A 49 9.36 13.38 18.25
C LEU A 49 10.36 12.28 17.80
N PRO A 50 11.57 12.17 18.39
CA PRO A 50 12.51 11.10 18.01
C PRO A 50 11.93 9.70 18.17
N ASP A 51 11.24 9.41 19.27
CA ASP A 51 10.66 8.08 19.54
C ASP A 51 9.52 7.76 18.57
N ARG A 52 8.69 8.77 18.27
CA ARG A 52 7.61 8.66 17.29
C ARG A 52 8.14 8.38 15.88
N LEU A 53 9.21 9.07 15.49
CA LEU A 53 9.89 8.84 14.21
C LEU A 53 10.55 7.45 14.18
N ALA A 54 11.17 7.00 15.27
CA ALA A 54 11.77 5.67 15.37
C ALA A 54 10.74 4.56 15.14
N LEU A 55 9.55 4.65 15.76
CA LEU A 55 8.45 3.73 15.49
C LEU A 55 8.04 3.77 14.01
N THR A 56 7.89 4.97 13.47
CA THR A 56 7.43 5.17 12.09
C THR A 56 8.39 4.58 11.07
N ILE A 57 9.69 4.83 11.24
CA ILE A 57 10.74 4.28 10.38
C ILE A 57 10.77 2.75 10.49
N SER A 58 10.62 2.20 11.69
CA SER A 58 10.53 0.75 11.90
C SER A 58 9.34 0.13 11.15
N CYS A 59 8.18 0.77 11.20
CA CYS A 59 6.98 0.33 10.47
C CYS A 59 7.13 0.46 8.94
N LEU A 60 7.81 1.50 8.47
CA LEU A 60 8.12 1.68 7.05
C LEU A 60 9.14 0.66 6.55
N PHE A 61 10.13 0.30 7.36
CA PHE A 61 11.06 -0.79 7.07
C PHE A 61 10.30 -2.10 6.88
N VAL A 62 9.35 -2.41 7.77
CA VAL A 62 8.47 -3.59 7.60
C VAL A 62 7.63 -3.48 6.32
N SER A 63 7.05 -2.31 6.02
CA SER A 63 6.28 -2.10 4.79
C SER A 63 7.12 -2.29 3.52
N SER A 64 8.42 -1.98 3.58
CA SER A 64 9.36 -2.12 2.46
C SER A 64 9.56 -3.57 2.01
N PHE A 65 9.26 -4.56 2.87
CA PHE A 65 9.29 -5.97 2.48
C PHE A 65 8.34 -6.28 1.31
N SER A 66 7.27 -5.49 1.13
CA SER A 66 6.40 -5.62 -0.06
C SER A 66 7.14 -5.31 -1.37
N VAL A 67 8.02 -4.30 -1.37
CA VAL A 67 8.88 -3.93 -2.51
C VAL A 67 9.98 -4.98 -2.67
N LEU A 68 10.64 -5.37 -1.57
CA LEU A 68 11.70 -6.38 -1.58
C LEU A 68 11.18 -7.70 -2.20
N MET A 69 9.98 -8.13 -1.83
CA MET A 69 9.33 -9.31 -2.40
C MET A 69 9.10 -9.15 -3.92
N GLY A 70 8.66 -7.98 -4.37
CA GLY A 70 8.48 -7.70 -5.79
C GLY A 70 9.79 -7.79 -6.59
N ILE A 71 10.87 -7.22 -6.04
CA ILE A 71 12.22 -7.29 -6.64
C ILE A 71 12.68 -8.75 -6.71
N TYR A 72 12.57 -9.48 -5.61
CA TYR A 72 12.96 -10.90 -5.54
C TYR A 72 12.24 -11.73 -6.59
N LEU A 73 10.92 -11.55 -6.75
CA LEU A 73 10.12 -12.32 -7.70
C LEU A 73 10.44 -12.00 -9.16
N VAL A 74 10.74 -10.74 -9.50
CA VAL A 74 11.23 -10.38 -10.83
C VAL A 74 12.61 -11.02 -11.06
N GLY A 75 13.51 -10.91 -10.09
CA GLY A 75 14.86 -11.49 -10.15
C GLY A 75 14.84 -13.00 -10.34
N GLN A 76 13.94 -13.72 -9.65
CA GLN A 76 13.75 -15.16 -9.81
C GLN A 76 13.36 -15.56 -11.23
N ILE A 77 12.49 -14.79 -11.91
CA ILE A 77 12.13 -15.11 -13.30
C ILE A 77 13.29 -14.80 -14.24
N ARG A 78 13.96 -13.65 -14.07
CA ARG A 78 15.10 -13.27 -14.93
C ARG A 78 16.26 -14.24 -14.79
N GLY A 79 16.62 -14.64 -13.57
CA GLY A 79 17.73 -15.57 -13.32
C GLY A 79 17.48 -16.99 -13.83
N ASN A 80 16.23 -17.36 -14.12
CA ASN A 80 15.85 -18.71 -14.54
C ASN A 80 15.21 -18.77 -15.94
N SER A 81 15.34 -17.71 -16.74
CA SER A 81 14.74 -17.69 -18.09
C SER A 81 15.56 -16.86 -19.08
N ASN A 82 15.19 -16.91 -20.36
CA ASN A 82 15.79 -16.09 -21.40
C ASN A 82 15.53 -14.57 -21.22
N ALA A 83 14.76 -14.17 -20.20
CA ALA A 83 14.59 -12.78 -19.80
C ALA A 83 15.79 -12.26 -18.97
N ILE A 84 16.89 -13.02 -18.87
CA ILE A 84 18.12 -12.58 -18.20
C ILE A 84 18.76 -11.38 -18.92
N ASP A 85 18.68 -11.34 -20.26
CA ASP A 85 19.08 -10.18 -21.06
C ASP A 85 17.82 -9.40 -21.46
N PRO A 86 17.50 -8.28 -20.79
CA PRO A 86 16.32 -7.49 -21.10
C PRO A 86 16.41 -6.69 -22.41
N VAL A 87 17.61 -6.58 -23.00
CA VAL A 87 17.85 -5.75 -24.19
C VAL A 87 17.82 -6.62 -25.45
N ASN A 88 18.44 -7.79 -25.41
CA ASN A 88 18.55 -8.69 -26.56
C ASN A 88 17.76 -10.00 -26.40
N GLY A 89 17.33 -10.34 -25.17
CA GLY A 89 16.61 -11.58 -24.85
C GLY A 89 15.10 -11.40 -25.03
N GLY A 90 14.55 -11.94 -26.12
CA GLY A 90 13.14 -11.82 -26.52
C GLY A 90 12.10 -12.50 -25.62
N ALA A 91 12.29 -12.53 -24.29
CA ALA A 91 11.43 -13.17 -23.30
C ALA A 91 10.89 -12.20 -22.22
N GLU A 92 10.90 -10.88 -22.47
CA GLU A 92 10.36 -9.87 -21.55
C GLU A 92 8.88 -10.08 -21.19
N ASN A 93 8.12 -10.77 -22.04
CA ASN A 93 6.74 -11.16 -21.76
C ASN A 93 6.61 -12.04 -20.50
N LEU A 94 7.67 -12.77 -20.10
CA LEU A 94 7.68 -13.59 -18.88
C LEU A 94 7.68 -12.75 -17.61
N VAL A 95 8.24 -11.54 -17.66
CA VAL A 95 8.40 -10.64 -16.51
C VAL A 95 7.43 -9.47 -16.52
N ASP A 96 6.73 -9.18 -17.63
CA ASP A 96 5.86 -8.00 -17.79
C ASP A 96 4.87 -7.81 -16.63
N VAL A 97 4.12 -8.85 -16.25
CA VAL A 97 3.16 -8.76 -15.14
C VAL A 97 3.85 -8.49 -13.80
N ARG A 98 4.98 -9.14 -13.53
CA ARG A 98 5.74 -8.93 -12.28
C ARG A 98 6.35 -7.54 -12.22
N ASN A 99 6.88 -7.03 -13.33
CA ASN A 99 7.39 -5.66 -13.44
C ASN A 99 6.28 -4.63 -13.20
N ARG A 100 5.06 -4.84 -13.75
CA ARG A 100 3.90 -3.97 -13.48
C ARG A 100 3.49 -3.98 -12.01
N ILE A 101 3.50 -5.15 -11.38
CA ILE A 101 3.22 -5.28 -9.93
C ILE A 101 4.28 -4.53 -9.13
N LEU A 102 5.56 -4.79 -9.38
CA LEU A 102 6.69 -4.16 -8.69
C LEU A 102 6.63 -2.64 -8.84
N ARG A 103 6.51 -2.13 -10.07
CA ARG A 103 6.40 -0.68 -10.32
C ARG A 103 5.26 -0.06 -9.52
N ASN A 104 4.07 -0.65 -9.56
CA ASN A 104 2.94 -0.13 -8.80
C ASN A 104 3.17 -0.23 -7.28
N THR A 105 3.81 -1.30 -6.79
CA THR A 105 4.15 -1.42 -5.36
C THR A 105 5.10 -0.32 -4.95
N THR A 106 6.13 -0.05 -5.74
CA THR A 106 7.10 1.02 -5.49
C THR A 106 6.43 2.40 -5.49
N GLU A 107 5.59 2.70 -6.48
CA GLU A 107 4.83 3.97 -6.55
C GLU A 107 3.92 4.15 -5.32
N GLN A 108 3.19 3.10 -4.91
CA GLN A 108 2.33 3.15 -3.72
C GLN A 108 3.14 3.24 -2.42
N PHE A 109 4.29 2.56 -2.35
CA PHE A 109 5.17 2.61 -1.18
C PHE A 109 5.77 3.99 -0.96
N ILE A 110 6.19 4.69 -2.03
CA ILE A 110 6.69 6.08 -1.93
C ILE A 110 5.62 6.99 -1.34
N LEU A 111 4.37 6.90 -1.82
CA LEU A 111 3.27 7.68 -1.27
C LEU A 111 2.97 7.31 0.19
N HIS A 112 3.04 6.02 0.54
CA HIS A 112 2.85 5.55 1.90
C HIS A 112 3.94 6.06 2.86
N VAL A 113 5.21 6.06 2.44
CA VAL A 113 6.34 6.62 3.20
C VAL A 113 6.07 8.09 3.54
N MET A 114 5.73 8.89 2.53
CA MET A 114 5.42 10.31 2.72
C MET A 114 4.20 10.51 3.64
N ALA A 115 3.15 9.69 3.47
CA ALA A 115 1.97 9.73 4.31
C ALA A 115 2.30 9.45 5.79
N MET A 116 3.02 8.37 6.08
CA MET A 116 3.34 7.96 7.45
C MET A 116 4.26 8.97 8.14
N LEU A 117 5.34 9.40 7.47
CA LEU A 117 6.25 10.40 8.03
C LEU A 117 5.54 11.72 8.34
N THR A 118 4.67 12.18 7.45
CA THR A 118 3.91 13.42 7.66
C THR A 118 2.88 13.26 8.78
N LEU A 119 2.18 12.11 8.82
CA LEU A 119 1.18 11.82 9.84
C LEU A 119 1.78 11.80 11.24
N THR A 120 2.99 11.27 11.39
CA THR A 120 3.73 11.23 12.66
C THR A 120 3.96 12.60 13.28
N LEU A 121 4.00 13.67 12.48
CA LEU A 121 4.13 15.05 13.00
C LEU A 121 2.88 15.52 13.76
N PHE A 122 1.73 14.87 13.54
CA PHE A 122 0.43 15.23 14.10
C PHE A 122 -0.11 14.21 15.10
N LEU A 123 0.57 13.07 15.27
CA LEU A 123 0.19 12.03 16.22
C LEU A 123 1.12 12.05 17.43
N GLU A 124 0.57 11.78 18.60
CA GLU A 124 1.31 11.61 19.86
C GLU A 124 0.63 10.63 20.82
N GLY A 125 1.42 10.02 21.70
CA GLY A 125 0.97 9.05 22.70
C GLY A 125 0.14 7.94 22.08
N THR A 126 -1.04 7.67 22.64
CA THR A 126 -1.92 6.56 22.22
C THR A 126 -2.39 6.66 20.76
N SER A 127 -2.36 7.83 20.13
CA SER A 127 -2.73 7.96 18.71
C SER A 127 -1.66 7.39 17.76
N MET A 128 -0.42 7.20 18.23
CA MET A 128 0.67 6.64 17.42
C MET A 128 0.42 5.20 16.95
N LYS A 129 -0.48 4.44 17.59
CA LYS A 129 -0.87 3.09 17.14
C LYS A 129 -1.45 3.06 15.72
N VAL A 130 -1.90 4.20 15.18
CA VAL A 130 -2.32 4.32 13.78
C VAL A 130 -1.21 3.92 12.81
N ILE A 131 0.04 4.26 13.11
CA ILE A 131 1.19 3.99 12.23
C ILE A 131 1.42 2.49 12.01
N PRO A 132 1.64 1.64 13.05
CA PRO A 132 1.82 0.21 12.83
C PRO A 132 0.58 -0.47 12.22
N ILE A 133 -0.63 -0.01 12.54
CA ILE A 133 -1.87 -0.55 11.94
C ILE A 133 -1.89 -0.30 10.43
N LEU A 134 -1.67 0.95 10.00
CA LEU A 134 -1.70 1.30 8.57
C LEU A 134 -0.56 0.65 7.79
N SER A 135 0.64 0.54 8.37
CA SER A 135 1.75 -0.19 7.76
C SER A 135 1.48 -1.69 7.63
N GLY A 136 0.85 -2.31 8.64
CA GLY A 136 0.41 -3.70 8.58
C GLY A 136 -0.63 -3.94 7.48
N ILE A 137 -1.66 -3.09 7.42
CA ILE A 137 -2.67 -3.12 6.35
C ILE A 137 -1.99 -2.96 4.99
N PHE A 138 -1.06 -2.02 4.84
CA PHE A 138 -0.34 -1.79 3.58
C PHE A 138 0.39 -3.06 3.12
N LEU A 139 1.21 -3.66 3.99
CA LEU A 139 1.98 -4.87 3.67
C LEU A 139 1.08 -6.04 3.25
N ILE A 140 0.03 -6.32 4.02
CA ILE A 140 -0.92 -7.41 3.73
C ILE A 140 -1.65 -7.15 2.41
N ALA A 141 -2.15 -5.92 2.20
CA ALA A 141 -2.86 -5.54 0.99
C ALA A 141 -1.97 -5.62 -0.25
N ARG A 142 -0.67 -5.31 -0.16
CA ARG A 142 0.29 -5.54 -1.27
C ARG A 142 0.47 -7.02 -1.59
N GLY A 143 0.49 -7.88 -0.57
CA GLY A 143 0.44 -9.33 -0.76
C GLY A 143 -0.79 -9.75 -1.56
N ILE A 144 -1.98 -9.33 -1.10
CA ILE A 144 -3.26 -9.64 -1.76
C ILE A 144 -3.29 -9.09 -3.19
N TYR A 145 -2.83 -7.85 -3.42
CA TYR A 145 -2.72 -7.24 -4.74
C TYR A 145 -1.89 -8.11 -5.68
N GLN A 146 -0.73 -8.57 -5.22
CA GLN A 146 0.16 -9.42 -6.00
C GLN A 146 -0.47 -10.78 -6.33
N PHE A 147 -1.03 -11.48 -5.34
CA PHE A 147 -1.68 -12.78 -5.56
C PHE A 147 -2.91 -12.66 -6.48
N GLY A 148 -3.72 -11.62 -6.29
CA GLY A 148 -4.88 -11.31 -7.12
C GLY A 148 -4.48 -11.06 -8.58
N TYR A 149 -3.50 -10.19 -8.83
CA TYR A 149 -3.04 -9.86 -10.17
C TYR A 149 -2.49 -11.10 -10.90
N MET A 150 -1.69 -11.92 -10.22
CA MET A 150 -1.15 -13.16 -10.80
C MET A 150 -2.25 -14.15 -11.20
N SER A 151 -3.34 -14.20 -10.45
CA SER A 151 -4.49 -15.07 -10.75
C SER A 151 -5.31 -14.55 -11.93
N SER A 152 -5.63 -13.26 -11.93
CA SER A 152 -6.29 -12.57 -13.04
C SER A 152 -6.03 -11.06 -12.94
N PRO A 153 -5.71 -10.37 -14.07
CA PRO A 153 -5.51 -8.92 -14.06
C PRO A 153 -6.69 -8.13 -13.46
N MET A 154 -7.90 -8.69 -13.47
CA MET A 154 -9.11 -8.06 -12.96
C MET A 154 -9.24 -8.16 -11.42
N LYS A 155 -8.60 -9.14 -10.76
CA LYS A 155 -8.70 -9.39 -9.32
C LYS A 155 -7.76 -8.52 -8.46
N ARG A 156 -7.10 -7.54 -9.07
CA ARG A 156 -6.15 -6.65 -8.38
C ARG A 156 -6.84 -5.50 -7.63
N GLY A 157 -8.12 -5.24 -7.94
CA GLY A 157 -8.86 -4.07 -7.45
C GLY A 157 -8.89 -3.98 -5.93
N TYR A 158 -9.12 -5.12 -5.27
CA TYR A 158 -9.20 -5.17 -3.81
C TYR A 158 -7.90 -4.73 -3.12
N GLY A 159 -6.78 -5.40 -3.43
CA GLY A 159 -5.50 -5.06 -2.81
C GLY A 159 -5.01 -3.65 -3.16
N PHE A 160 -5.36 -3.15 -4.35
CA PHE A 160 -5.07 -1.76 -4.73
C PHE A 160 -5.85 -0.76 -3.87
N GLY A 161 -7.16 -0.93 -3.73
CA GLY A 161 -7.99 -0.02 -2.95
C GLY A 161 -7.63 -0.02 -1.47
N SER A 162 -7.30 -1.19 -0.91
CA SER A 162 -6.84 -1.34 0.48
C SER A 162 -5.49 -0.70 0.78
N THR A 163 -4.70 -0.30 -0.23
CA THR A 163 -3.49 0.54 -0.02
C THR A 163 -3.73 2.01 -0.39
N PHE A 164 -4.40 2.25 -1.51
CA PHE A 164 -4.54 3.58 -2.08
C PHE A 164 -5.44 4.48 -1.23
N PHE A 165 -6.64 4.02 -0.86
CA PHE A 165 -7.59 4.87 -0.14
C PHE A 165 -7.14 5.23 1.27
N PRO A 166 -6.61 4.29 2.10
CA PRO A 166 -6.03 4.67 3.38
C PRO A 166 -4.94 5.74 3.24
N THR A 167 -4.08 5.62 2.22
CA THR A 167 -3.04 6.62 1.94
C THR A 167 -3.66 7.98 1.59
N ILE A 168 -4.68 8.02 0.72
CA ILE A 168 -5.38 9.26 0.37
C ILE A 168 -6.04 9.92 1.59
N PHE A 169 -6.67 9.14 2.48
CA PHE A 169 -7.25 9.68 3.71
C PHE A 169 -6.19 10.31 4.62
N VAL A 170 -5.01 9.69 4.74
CA VAL A 170 -3.90 10.28 5.49
C VAL A 170 -3.40 11.57 4.84
N TYR A 171 -3.26 11.62 3.52
CA TYR A 171 -2.91 12.86 2.81
C TYR A 171 -3.91 13.96 3.11
N ALA A 172 -5.22 13.69 2.98
CA ALA A 172 -6.26 14.66 3.26
C ALA A 172 -6.22 15.18 4.70
N TYR A 173 -6.06 14.28 5.68
CA TYR A 173 -5.92 14.65 7.09
C TYR A 173 -4.68 15.52 7.34
N CYS A 174 -3.51 15.09 6.86
CA CYS A 174 -2.27 15.83 7.02
C CYS A 174 -2.34 17.21 6.37
N THR A 175 -2.90 17.32 5.17
CA THR A 175 -3.13 18.61 4.50
C THR A 175 -4.02 19.52 5.35
N PHE A 176 -5.13 19.00 5.89
CA PHE A 176 -5.99 19.76 6.79
C PHE A 176 -5.24 20.25 8.04
N CYS A 177 -4.44 19.40 8.69
CA CYS A 177 -3.62 19.79 9.84
C CYS A 177 -2.56 20.85 9.50
N ILE A 178 -1.90 20.75 8.35
CA ILE A 178 -0.91 21.75 7.90
C ILE A 178 -1.58 23.10 7.66
N VAL A 179 -2.67 23.12 6.89
CA VAL A 179 -3.39 24.36 6.55
C VAL A 179 -3.92 25.04 7.80
N THR A 180 -4.54 24.30 8.72
CA THR A 180 -5.04 24.85 9.99
C THR A 180 -3.92 25.41 10.87
N LYS A 181 -2.75 24.75 10.92
CA LYS A 181 -1.58 25.26 11.64
C LYS A 181 -1.04 26.55 11.02
N LEU A 182 -0.96 26.62 9.69
CA LEU A 182 -0.49 27.82 8.98
C LEU A 182 -1.46 28.99 9.18
N MET A 183 -2.77 28.77 9.07
CA MET A 183 -3.76 29.83 9.29
C MET A 183 -3.63 30.45 10.69
N LYS A 184 -3.38 29.63 11.72
CA LYS A 184 -3.17 30.11 13.10
C LYS A 184 -1.89 30.93 13.26
N ILE A 185 -0.86 30.71 12.44
CA ILE A 185 0.41 31.45 12.52
C ILE A 185 0.31 32.81 11.85
N TYR A 186 -0.47 32.92 10.75
CA TYR A 186 -0.51 34.12 9.92
C TYR A 186 -1.71 35.04 10.16
N PHE A 187 -2.78 34.53 10.79
CA PHE A 187 -4.04 35.28 10.96
C PHE A 187 -4.50 35.43 12.42
N VAL A 188 -3.64 35.07 13.39
CA VAL A 188 -3.82 35.32 14.82
C VAL A 188 -2.56 36.00 15.33
#